data_AF-A0A516WH84-F1
#
_entry.id   AF-A0A516WH84-F1
#
_cell.length_a   1.000
_cell.length_b   1.000
_cell.length_c   1.000
_cell.angle_alpha   90.00
_cell.angle_beta   90.00
_cell.angle_gamma   90.00
#
_symmetry.space_group_name_H-M   'P 1'
#
loop_
_entity.id
_entity.type
_entity.pdbx_description
1 polymer ?
#
loop_
_entity_poly.entity_id
_entity_poly.type
_entity_poly.pdbx_seq_one_letter_code
_entity_poly.pdbx_strand_id
1 'polypeptide(L)'
;MLAVAVAGVGAVLAAEVPLVAAGRYSAAVLVAGAVTALVLFEIRRRMAPVDVDDQPPGMEAERAEVTARWMARTESLISWADGTRGDWDHHLRPLLAREFQQSTGQRQGLDLAETAAAGEVFFGDLWQWVDPERVQRSDRAAPGPGRDVLDRILQRLEQL
;
A
#
# COMPACT_ATOMS: atom_id res chain seq x y z
N MET A 1 22.50 5.22 -2.89
CA MET A 1 22.49 4.07 -3.83
C MET A 1 23.24 4.37 -5.13
N LEU A 2 23.09 5.58 -5.69
CA LEU A 2 23.72 5.99 -6.95
C LEU A 2 25.26 5.89 -6.95
N ALA A 3 25.93 6.26 -5.86
CA ALA A 3 27.40 6.17 -5.75
C ALA A 3 27.94 4.72 -5.81
N VAL A 4 27.20 3.75 -5.27
CA VAL A 4 27.62 2.33 -5.30
C VAL A 4 27.31 1.69 -6.64
N ALA A 5 26.21 2.08 -7.28
CA ALA A 5 25.92 1.68 -8.65
C ALA A 5 26.97 2.24 -9.63
N VAL A 6 27.35 3.52 -9.49
CA VAL A 6 28.36 4.17 -10.35
C VAL A 6 29.75 3.57 -10.11
N ALA A 7 30.15 3.32 -8.86
CA ALA A 7 31.42 2.67 -8.56
C ALA A 7 31.47 1.22 -9.09
N GLY A 8 30.36 0.48 -8.96
CA GLY A 8 30.22 -0.86 -9.52
C GLY A 8 30.37 -0.87 -11.03
N VAL A 9 29.56 -0.07 -11.74
CA VAL A 9 29.60 0.02 -13.22
C VAL A 9 30.96 0.52 -13.72
N GLY A 10 31.59 1.47 -13.02
CA GLY A 10 32.93 1.96 -13.37
C GLY A 10 34.01 0.88 -13.27
N ALA A 11 33.99 0.05 -12.23
CA ALA A 11 34.95 -1.04 -12.06
C ALA A 11 34.79 -2.14 -13.13
N VAL A 12 33.55 -2.40 -13.55
CA VAL A 12 33.23 -3.34 -14.65
C VAL A 12 33.85 -2.90 -15.95
N LEU A 13 33.56 -1.66 -16.35
CA LEU A 13 34.02 -1.11 -17.63
C LEU A 13 35.54 -1.00 -17.68
N ALA A 14 36.19 -0.67 -16.56
CA ALA A 14 37.65 -0.59 -16.48
C ALA A 14 38.35 -1.96 -16.66
N ALA A 15 37.69 -3.06 -16.26
CA ALA A 15 38.24 -4.41 -16.35
C ALA A 15 37.85 -5.13 -17.66
N GLU A 16 36.62 -4.98 -18.14
CA GLU A 16 36.09 -5.67 -19.33
C GLU A 16 36.70 -5.16 -20.64
N VAL A 17 36.81 -3.84 -20.81
CA VAL A 17 37.26 -3.19 -22.05
C VAL A 17 38.66 -3.66 -22.51
N PRO A 18 39.70 -3.73 -21.65
CA PRO A 18 41.01 -4.22 -22.08
C PRO A 18 41.05 -5.73 -22.34
N LEU A 19 40.21 -6.53 -21.67
CA LEU A 19 40.20 -7.99 -21.79
C LEU A 19 39.50 -8.49 -23.06
N VAL A 20 38.43 -7.81 -23.47
CA VAL A 20 37.74 -8.07 -24.75
C VAL A 20 38.60 -7.61 -25.93
N ALA A 21 39.28 -6.47 -25.81
CA ALA A 21 40.22 -5.98 -26.82
C ALA A 21 41.41 -6.94 -27.07
N ALA A 22 41.76 -7.77 -26.08
CA ALA A 22 42.82 -8.78 -26.18
C ALA A 22 42.35 -10.17 -26.67
N GLY A 23 41.06 -10.34 -27.02
CA GLY A 23 40.52 -11.59 -27.59
C GLY A 23 40.37 -12.76 -26.62
N ARG A 24 40.40 -12.51 -25.30
CA ARG A 24 40.30 -13.56 -24.25
C ARG A 24 38.89 -13.63 -23.66
N TYR A 25 37.94 -14.11 -24.47
CA TYR A 25 36.51 -14.19 -24.12
C TYR A 25 36.21 -15.00 -22.84
N SER A 26 37.02 -16.03 -22.54
CA SER A 26 36.87 -16.82 -21.31
C SER A 26 37.14 -16.00 -20.05
N ALA A 27 38.07 -15.05 -20.12
CA ALA A 27 38.40 -14.17 -19.00
C ALA A 27 37.37 -13.05 -18.84
N ALA A 28 36.74 -12.58 -19.92
CA ALA A 28 35.60 -11.65 -19.84
C ALA A 28 34.41 -12.28 -19.09
N VAL A 29 34.04 -13.53 -19.41
CA VAL A 29 32.95 -14.23 -18.70
C VAL A 29 33.22 -14.36 -17.19
N LEU A 30 34.47 -14.63 -16.79
CA LEU A 30 34.85 -14.69 -15.38
C LEU A 30 34.75 -13.34 -14.68
N VAL A 31 35.13 -12.25 -15.36
CA VAL A 31 35.02 -10.88 -14.83
C VAL A 31 33.56 -10.47 -14.69
N ALA A 32 32.73 -10.69 -15.71
CA ALA A 32 31.29 -10.45 -15.65
C ALA A 32 30.61 -11.23 -14.50
N GLY A 33 31.02 -12.49 -14.30
CA GLY A 33 30.55 -13.31 -13.18
C GLY A 33 30.96 -12.74 -11.82
N ALA A 34 32.22 -12.36 -11.66
CA ALA A 34 32.74 -11.79 -10.41
C ALA A 34 32.04 -10.47 -10.04
N VAL A 35 31.80 -9.61 -11.04
CA VAL A 35 31.05 -8.36 -10.89
C VAL A 35 29.63 -8.64 -10.43
N THR A 36 28.95 -9.55 -11.12
CA THR A 36 27.55 -9.89 -10.81
C THR A 36 27.45 -10.43 -9.39
N ALA A 37 28.38 -11.30 -8.98
CA ALA A 37 28.47 -11.81 -7.62
C ALA A 37 28.69 -10.69 -6.60
N LEU A 38 29.53 -9.69 -6.91
CA LEU A 38 29.83 -8.57 -6.00
C LEU A 38 28.63 -7.62 -5.86
N VAL A 39 27.92 -7.33 -6.96
CA VAL A 39 26.66 -6.56 -6.93
C VAL A 39 25.60 -7.29 -6.11
N LEU A 40 25.40 -8.59 -6.37
CA LEU A 40 24.46 -9.41 -5.60
C LEU A 40 24.87 -9.50 -4.13
N PHE A 41 26.16 -9.57 -3.82
CA PHE A 41 26.67 -9.57 -2.45
C PHE A 41 26.39 -8.25 -1.73
N GLU A 42 26.59 -7.10 -2.39
CA GLU A 42 26.25 -5.79 -1.81
C GLU A 42 24.74 -5.61 -1.60
N ILE A 43 23.91 -6.05 -2.55
CA ILE A 43 22.45 -6.08 -2.39
C ILE A 43 22.08 -6.99 -1.20
N ARG A 44 22.64 -8.19 -1.15
CA ARG A 44 22.44 -9.15 -0.06
C ARG A 44 22.87 -8.58 1.28
N ARG A 45 23.98 -7.83 1.35
CA ARG A 45 24.49 -7.22 2.58
C ARG A 45 23.62 -6.05 3.05
N ARG A 46 23.02 -5.29 2.14
CA ARG A 46 22.08 -4.21 2.47
C ARG A 46 20.69 -4.72 2.87
N MET A 47 20.28 -5.84 2.27
CA MET A 47 19.04 -6.54 2.61
C MET A 47 19.21 -7.52 3.77
N ALA A 48 20.46 -7.82 4.16
CA ALA A 48 20.72 -8.62 5.34
C ALA A 48 20.08 -7.87 6.52
N PRO A 49 19.24 -8.54 7.31
CA PRO A 49 18.71 -7.96 8.53
C PRO A 49 19.88 -7.35 9.30
N VAL A 50 19.70 -6.11 9.78
CA VAL A 50 20.59 -5.56 10.81
C VAL A 50 20.69 -6.64 11.88
N ASP A 51 21.92 -7.01 12.22
CA ASP A 51 22.18 -8.08 13.17
C ASP A 51 21.29 -7.87 14.40
N VAL A 52 20.64 -8.92 14.89
CA VAL A 52 19.64 -8.79 15.97
C VAL A 52 20.29 -8.17 17.23
N ASP A 53 21.62 -8.31 17.35
CA ASP A 53 22.45 -7.70 18.39
C ASP A 53 22.71 -6.19 18.23
N ASP A 54 22.57 -5.62 17.02
CA ASP A 54 22.76 -4.20 16.72
C ASP A 54 21.43 -3.41 16.71
N GLN A 55 20.28 -4.08 16.87
CA GLN A 55 19.00 -3.40 17.01
C GLN A 55 18.86 -2.79 18.41
N PRO A 56 18.36 -1.55 18.54
CA PRO A 56 18.03 -0.99 19.83
C PRO A 56 17.07 -1.94 20.57
N PRO A 57 17.32 -2.24 21.86
CA PRO A 57 16.43 -3.12 22.62
C PRO A 57 14.99 -2.57 22.56
N GLY A 58 14.07 -3.39 22.04
CA GLY A 58 12.65 -3.04 21.91
C GLY A 58 12.15 -2.75 20.49
N MET A 59 13.02 -2.62 19.47
CA MET A 59 12.57 -2.34 18.09
C MET A 59 11.66 -3.46 17.52
N GLU A 60 11.95 -4.72 17.80
CA GLU A 60 11.11 -5.85 17.39
C GLU A 60 9.76 -5.86 18.10
N ALA A 61 9.75 -5.55 19.41
CA ALA A 61 8.54 -5.44 20.20
C ALA A 61 7.65 -4.29 19.68
N GLU A 62 8.24 -3.13 19.36
CA GLU A 62 7.53 -1.99 18.79
C GLU A 62 6.91 -2.35 17.42
N ARG A 63 7.66 -3.02 16.54
CA ARG A 63 7.15 -3.50 15.25
C ARG A 63 5.99 -4.48 15.42
N ALA A 64 6.13 -5.44 16.34
CA ALA A 64 5.08 -6.39 16.65
C ALA A 64 3.83 -5.68 17.19
N GLU A 65 4.00 -4.68 18.05
CA GLU A 65 2.92 -3.91 18.65
C GLU A 65 2.20 -2.99 17.64
N VAL A 66 2.93 -2.39 16.71
CA VAL A 66 2.34 -1.65 15.57
C VAL A 66 1.49 -2.58 14.71
N THR A 67 2.01 -3.77 14.39
CA THR A 67 1.32 -4.76 13.57
C THR A 67 0.06 -5.28 14.26
N ALA A 68 0.17 -5.62 15.55
CA ALA A 68 -0.96 -6.09 16.35
C ALA A 68 -2.07 -5.02 16.45
N ARG A 69 -1.71 -3.75 16.66
CA ARG A 69 -2.68 -2.65 16.66
C ARG A 69 -3.37 -2.45 15.32
N TRP A 70 -2.62 -2.58 14.22
CA TRP A 70 -3.20 -2.51 12.88
C TRP A 70 -4.17 -3.66 12.64
N MET A 71 -3.81 -4.89 12.98
CA MET A 71 -4.68 -6.07 12.88
C MET A 71 -5.96 -5.90 13.70
N ALA A 72 -5.84 -5.48 14.97
CA ALA A 72 -7.01 -5.27 15.84
C ALA A 72 -7.96 -4.20 15.29
N ARG A 73 -7.41 -3.12 14.72
CA ARG A 73 -8.21 -2.08 14.06
C ARG A 73 -8.93 -2.62 12.82
N THR A 74 -8.24 -3.39 11.97
CA THR A 74 -8.83 -3.97 10.77
C THR A 74 -9.93 -4.97 11.12
N GLU A 75 -9.72 -5.81 12.13
CA GLU A 75 -10.74 -6.75 12.61
C GLU A 75 -11.99 -6.02 13.11
N SER A 76 -11.82 -4.91 13.83
CA SER A 76 -12.95 -4.07 14.28
C SER A 76 -13.74 -3.51 13.10
N LEU A 77 -13.06 -3.02 12.06
CA LEU A 77 -13.70 -2.50 10.85
C LEU A 77 -14.48 -3.59 10.09
N ILE A 78 -13.92 -4.80 9.99
CA ILE A 78 -14.57 -5.94 9.37
C ILE A 78 -15.81 -6.34 10.19
N SER A 79 -15.68 -6.41 11.51
CA SER A 79 -16.78 -6.71 12.42
C SER A 79 -17.95 -5.73 12.26
N TRP A 80 -17.69 -4.43 12.09
CA TRP A 80 -18.72 -3.42 11.85
C TRP A 80 -19.36 -3.50 10.46
N ALA A 81 -18.68 -4.10 9.48
CA ALA A 81 -19.25 -4.32 8.15
C ALA A 81 -20.34 -5.40 8.16
N ASP A 82 -20.14 -6.44 8.97
CA ASP A 82 -21.08 -7.56 9.16
C ASP A 82 -22.11 -7.31 10.28
N GLY A 83 -21.92 -6.24 11.05
CA GLY A 83 -22.76 -5.86 12.17
C GLY A 83 -24.05 -5.15 11.76
N THR A 84 -24.40 -4.12 12.51
CA THR A 84 -25.66 -3.40 12.30
C THR A 84 -25.49 -2.23 11.33
N ARG A 85 -26.61 -1.75 10.79
CA ARG A 85 -26.64 -0.52 10.00
C ARG A 85 -26.12 0.69 10.79
N GLY A 86 -26.36 0.72 12.10
CA GLY A 86 -25.83 1.75 12.99
C GLY A 86 -24.30 1.75 13.06
N ASP A 87 -23.68 0.56 13.13
CA ASP A 87 -22.22 0.42 13.15
C ASP A 87 -21.60 0.87 11.81
N TRP A 88 -22.24 0.51 10.70
CA TRP A 88 -21.86 0.98 9.37
C TRP A 88 -21.88 2.51 9.27
N ASP A 89 -22.99 3.12 9.64
CA ASP A 89 -23.18 4.57 9.53
C ASP A 89 -22.23 5.35 10.45
N HIS A 90 -21.85 4.78 11.60
CA HIS A 90 -20.95 5.45 12.55
C HIS A 90 -19.46 5.30 12.17
N HIS A 91 -19.05 4.12 11.71
CA HIS A 91 -17.63 3.80 11.53
C HIS A 91 -17.18 3.72 10.07
N LEU A 92 -17.98 3.10 9.19
CA LEU A 92 -17.57 2.81 7.81
C LEU A 92 -17.92 3.95 6.84
N ARG A 93 -19.16 4.47 6.91
CA ARG A 93 -19.62 5.52 6.01
C ARG A 93 -18.73 6.77 6.01
N PRO A 94 -18.30 7.33 7.17
CA PRO A 94 -17.43 8.50 7.18
C PRO A 94 -16.05 8.24 6.56
N LEU A 95 -15.51 7.02 6.72
CA LEU A 95 -14.25 6.62 6.09
C LEU A 95 -14.41 6.55 4.58
N LEU A 96 -15.43 5.84 4.08
CA LEU A 96 -15.69 5.67 2.65
C LEU A 96 -15.91 7.02 1.94
N ALA A 97 -16.70 7.91 2.55
CA ALA A 97 -16.95 9.24 2.01
C ALA A 97 -15.66 10.07 1.93
N ARG A 98 -14.81 10.01 2.97
CA ARG A 98 -13.53 10.73 3.00
C ARG A 98 -12.57 10.20 1.94
N GLU A 99 -12.44 8.88 1.79
CA GLU A 99 -11.58 8.27 0.77
C GLU A 99 -12.04 8.65 -0.64
N PHE A 100 -13.35 8.59 -0.91
CA PHE A 100 -13.91 9.03 -2.19
C PHE A 100 -13.61 10.50 -2.50
N GLN A 101 -13.76 11.39 -1.53
CA GLN A 101 -13.43 12.81 -1.68
C GLN A 101 -11.93 13.03 -1.94
N GLN A 102 -11.07 12.24 -1.30
CA GLN A 102 -9.63 12.30 -1.49
C GLN A 102 -9.20 11.79 -2.87
N SER A 103 -9.73 10.65 -3.32
CA SER A 103 -9.39 10.05 -4.62
C SER A 103 -9.88 10.88 -5.80
N THR A 104 -11.07 11.48 -5.69
CA THR A 104 -11.64 12.30 -6.78
C THR A 104 -10.97 13.67 -6.90
N GLY A 105 -9.97 13.97 -6.07
CA GLY A 105 -9.23 15.25 -6.10
C GLY A 105 -10.08 16.46 -5.65
N GLN A 106 -11.28 16.23 -5.13
CA GLN A 106 -12.24 17.24 -4.73
C GLN A 106 -11.91 17.72 -3.30
N ARG A 107 -10.82 18.49 -3.18
CA ARG A 107 -10.45 19.12 -1.91
C ARG A 107 -11.50 20.17 -1.54
N GLN A 108 -12.19 19.91 -0.43
CA GLN A 108 -12.85 20.86 0.49
C GLN A 108 -13.35 22.15 -0.17
N GLY A 109 -14.61 22.17 -0.60
CA GLY A 109 -15.27 23.39 -1.06
C GLY A 109 -16.39 23.20 -2.07
N LEU A 110 -16.59 21.98 -2.58
CA LEU A 110 -17.67 21.67 -3.51
C LEU A 110 -19.00 21.43 -2.80
N ASP A 111 -20.09 21.80 -3.46
CA ASP A 111 -21.47 21.59 -3.01
C ASP A 111 -21.71 20.09 -2.75
N LEU A 112 -22.36 19.76 -1.64
CA LEU A 112 -22.68 18.36 -1.29
C LEU A 112 -23.48 17.70 -2.41
N ALA A 113 -24.29 18.49 -3.14
CA ALA A 113 -25.05 18.05 -4.31
C ALA A 113 -24.16 17.58 -5.48
N GLU A 114 -23.04 18.26 -5.75
CA GLU A 114 -22.12 17.89 -6.83
C GLU A 114 -21.34 16.61 -6.48
N THR A 115 -20.99 16.44 -5.20
CA THR A 115 -20.39 15.20 -4.70
C THR A 115 -21.38 14.03 -4.79
N ALA A 116 -22.65 14.27 -4.44
CA ALA A 116 -23.73 13.29 -4.56
C ALA A 116 -23.97 12.87 -6.01
N ALA A 117 -24.02 13.82 -6.94
CA ALA A 117 -24.19 13.52 -8.36
C ALA A 117 -23.01 12.69 -8.93
N ALA A 118 -21.77 13.06 -8.57
CA ALA A 118 -20.59 12.28 -8.97
C ALA A 118 -20.61 10.87 -8.36
N GLY A 119 -21.02 10.76 -7.10
CA GLY A 119 -21.17 9.51 -6.38
C GLY A 119 -22.23 8.59 -6.99
N GLU A 120 -23.40 9.12 -7.36
CA GLU A 120 -24.46 8.35 -8.03
C GLU A 120 -24.01 7.81 -9.39
N VAL A 121 -23.27 8.60 -10.17
CA VAL A 121 -22.73 8.15 -11.47
C VAL A 121 -21.69 7.06 -11.29
N PHE A 122 -20.83 7.18 -10.28
CA PHE A 122 -19.72 6.24 -10.09
C PHE A 122 -20.15 4.95 -9.38
N PHE A 123 -20.92 5.06 -8.29
CA PHE A 123 -21.32 3.95 -7.44
C PHE A 123 -22.71 3.39 -7.75
N GLY A 124 -23.61 4.17 -8.37
CA GLY A 124 -24.97 3.74 -8.66
C GLY A 124 -25.74 3.38 -7.39
N ASP A 125 -26.24 2.14 -7.32
CA ASP A 125 -27.00 1.60 -6.18
C ASP A 125 -26.18 1.51 -4.88
N LEU A 126 -24.85 1.42 -4.99
CA LEU A 126 -23.94 1.40 -3.84
C LEU A 126 -23.80 2.77 -3.16
N TRP A 127 -24.16 3.86 -3.87
CA TRP A 127 -24.02 5.22 -3.35
C TRP A 127 -24.76 5.43 -2.02
N GLN A 128 -25.90 4.75 -1.84
CA GLN A 128 -26.70 4.84 -0.60
C GLN A 128 -25.93 4.45 0.68
N TRP A 129 -24.83 3.70 0.56
CA TRP A 129 -23.99 3.23 1.66
C TRP A 129 -22.73 4.08 1.87
N VAL A 130 -22.38 4.93 0.90
CA VAL A 130 -21.23 5.85 0.92
C VAL A 130 -21.66 7.28 1.24
N ASP A 131 -22.83 7.69 0.76
CA ASP A 131 -23.39 9.05 0.90
C ASP A 131 -23.42 9.53 2.36
N PRO A 132 -22.70 10.62 2.72
CA PRO A 132 -22.64 11.09 4.09
C PRO A 132 -23.98 11.60 4.65
N GLU A 133 -24.94 12.01 3.81
CA GLU A 133 -26.23 12.56 4.28
C GLU A 133 -27.27 11.47 4.58
N ARG A 134 -27.08 10.25 4.07
CA ARG A 134 -28.08 9.17 4.13
C ARG A 134 -28.06 8.36 5.43
N VAL A 135 -27.76 9.00 6.56
CA VAL A 135 -27.74 8.34 7.88
C VAL A 135 -29.17 8.17 8.41
N GLN A 136 -29.62 6.92 8.56
CA GLN A 136 -30.97 6.62 9.04
C GLN A 136 -30.96 6.32 10.54
N ARG A 137 -31.37 7.30 11.36
CA ARG A 137 -31.39 7.14 12.83
C ARG A 137 -32.44 6.15 13.33
N SER A 138 -33.51 5.94 12.57
CA SER A 138 -34.66 5.12 12.95
C SER A 138 -34.38 3.62 12.87
N ASP A 139 -33.39 3.20 12.07
CA ASP A 139 -33.20 1.80 11.66
C ASP A 139 -31.80 1.28 12.01
N ARG A 140 -31.21 1.79 13.09
CA ARG A 140 -29.84 1.44 13.49
C ARG A 140 -29.65 -0.03 13.82
N ALA A 141 -30.69 -0.68 14.32
CA ALA A 141 -30.66 -2.10 14.69
C ALA A 141 -30.92 -3.04 13.49
N ALA A 142 -31.24 -2.51 12.30
CA ALA A 142 -31.36 -3.34 11.12
C ALA A 142 -30.00 -3.96 10.76
N PRO A 143 -30.02 -5.11 10.07
CA PRO A 143 -28.81 -5.69 9.50
C PRO A 143 -28.08 -4.67 8.63
N GLY A 144 -26.77 -4.58 8.79
CA GLY A 144 -25.92 -3.79 7.90
C GLY A 144 -25.92 -4.35 6.47
N PRO A 145 -25.34 -3.62 5.51
CA PRO A 145 -25.25 -4.07 4.13
C PRO A 145 -24.34 -5.31 3.94
N GLY A 146 -23.53 -5.64 4.94
CA GLY A 146 -22.64 -6.79 4.93
C GLY A 146 -21.33 -6.57 4.18
N ARG A 147 -20.39 -7.51 4.37
CA ARG A 147 -19.06 -7.45 3.76
C ARG A 147 -19.06 -7.47 2.24
N ASP A 148 -19.99 -8.16 1.59
CA ASP A 148 -20.07 -8.21 0.12
C ASP A 148 -20.32 -6.83 -0.50
N VAL A 149 -21.10 -5.98 0.17
CA VAL A 149 -21.33 -4.60 -0.26
C VAL A 149 -20.09 -3.75 -0.04
N LEU A 150 -19.41 -3.91 1.09
CA LEU A 150 -18.14 -3.23 1.36
C LEU A 150 -17.09 -3.55 0.30
N ASP A 151 -16.91 -4.83 -0.03
CA ASP A 151 -15.94 -5.28 -1.02
C ASP A 151 -16.21 -4.65 -2.41
N ARG A 152 -17.48 -4.63 -2.85
CA ARG A 152 -17.86 -3.95 -4.11
C ARG A 152 -17.59 -2.45 -4.10
N ILE A 153 -17.80 -1.78 -2.98
CA ILE A 153 -17.50 -0.34 -2.84
C ILE A 153 -16.00 -0.12 -2.95
N LEU A 154 -15.20 -0.93 -2.25
CA LEU A 154 -13.73 -0.82 -2.26
C LEU A 154 -13.14 -1.11 -3.65
N GLN A 155 -13.58 -2.19 -4.31
CA GLN A 155 -13.16 -2.51 -5.68
C GLN A 155 -13.44 -1.36 -6.66
N ARG A 156 -14.52 -0.62 -6.43
CA ARG A 156 -14.87 0.53 -7.25
C ARG A 156 -14.00 1.74 -6.90
N LEU A 157 -13.76 2.02 -5.62
CA LEU A 157 -12.82 3.05 -5.19
C LEU A 157 -11.40 2.83 -5.75
N GLU A 158 -10.95 1.58 -5.87
CA GLU A 158 -9.63 1.24 -6.47
C GLU A 158 -9.53 1.54 -7.97
N GLN A 159 -10.65 1.80 -8.66
CA GLN A 159 -10.67 2.13 -10.09
C GLN A 159 -10.58 3.64 -10.37
N LEU A 160 -10.57 4.47 -9.31
CA LEU A 160 -10.39 5.93 -9.39
C LEU A 160 -8.89 6.28 -9.46
#